data_AF-A0A8J5MRK7-F1
#
_entry.id   AF-A0A8J5MRK7-F1
#
_cell.length_a   1.000
_cell.length_b   1.000
_cell.length_c   1.000
_cell.angle_alpha   90.00
_cell.angle_beta   90.00
_cell.angle_gamma   90.00
#
_symmetry.space_group_name_H-M   'P 1'
#
loop_
_entity.id
_entity.type
_entity.pdbx_description
1 polymer ?
#
loop_
_entity_poly.entity_id
_entity_poly.type
_entity_poly.pdbx_seq_one_letter_code
_entity_poly.pdbx_strand_id
1 'polypeptide(L)'
;MTVMPSYHTSVIKYHSNFSWLCRAIGIPCLAAEVCSTYKYSTATQGFLLSAVATFITSLKTRHKEQVTGLVNAVSVLAILGLSVTDGNYMHVAASILFIISGLVGSEGDVKVIKMARVNVLHYVLVAVNYCIVWGFAQ
;
A
#
# COMPACT_ATOMS: atom_id res chain seq x y z
N MET A 1 -25.27 15.69 -18.64
CA MET A 1 -24.64 14.35 -18.73
C MET A 1 -23.46 14.45 -19.69
N THR A 2 -22.25 14.62 -19.17
CA THR A 2 -21.02 14.57 -19.98
C THR A 2 -20.72 13.11 -20.29
N VAL A 3 -20.94 12.70 -21.54
CA VAL A 3 -20.56 11.37 -22.04
C VAL A 3 -19.04 11.29 -21.96
N MET A 4 -18.50 10.57 -20.97
CA MET A 4 -17.07 10.32 -20.89
C MET A 4 -16.64 9.50 -22.11
N PRO A 5 -15.60 9.92 -22.84
CA PRO A 5 -15.11 9.17 -23.99
C PRO A 5 -14.57 7.80 -23.56
N SER A 6 -14.73 6.78 -24.40
CA SER A 6 -14.47 5.37 -24.06
C SER A 6 -13.06 5.10 -23.53
N TYR A 7 -12.06 5.89 -23.95
CA TYR A 7 -10.69 5.79 -23.46
C TYR A 7 -10.58 6.11 -21.97
N HIS A 8 -11.32 7.10 -21.49
CA HIS A 8 -11.25 7.57 -20.11
C HIS A 8 -11.75 6.50 -19.14
N THR A 9 -12.84 5.82 -19.52
CA THR A 9 -13.37 4.67 -18.78
C THR A 9 -12.38 3.52 -18.71
N SER A 10 -11.68 3.22 -19.80
CA SER A 10 -10.63 2.19 -19.82
C SER A 10 -9.46 2.55 -18.91
N VAL A 11 -8.98 3.80 -18.96
CA VAL A 11 -7.87 4.27 -18.10
C VAL A 11 -8.23 4.15 -16.61
N ILE A 12 -9.44 4.58 -16.21
CA ILE A 12 -9.92 4.42 -14.83
C ILE A 12 -9.94 2.95 -14.42
N LYS A 13 -10.43 2.06 -15.29
CA LYS A 13 -10.50 0.63 -15.01
C LYS A 13 -9.11 0.01 -14.82
N TYR A 14 -8.15 0.33 -15.70
CA TYR A 14 -6.78 -0.15 -15.56
C TYR A 14 -6.12 0.40 -14.30
N HIS A 15 -6.25 1.70 -14.05
CA HIS A 15 -5.72 2.33 -12.85
C HIS A 15 -6.24 1.64 -11.58
N SER A 16 -7.56 1.45 -11.47
CA SER A 16 -8.19 0.77 -10.34
C SER A 16 -7.65 -0.66 -10.14
N ASN A 17 -7.51 -1.42 -11.24
CA ASN A 17 -6.99 -2.78 -11.19
C ASN A 17 -5.50 -2.83 -10.78
N PHE A 18 -4.67 -1.94 -11.30
CA PHE A 18 -3.25 -1.88 -10.95
C PHE A 18 -3.04 -1.40 -9.51
N SER A 19 -3.80 -0.41 -9.06
CA SER A 19 -3.79 0.05 -7.67
C SER A 19 -4.26 -1.06 -6.72
N TRP A 20 -5.26 -1.85 -7.12
CA TRP A 20 -5.65 -3.04 -6.36
C TRP A 20 -4.55 -4.10 -6.33
N LEU A 21 -3.91 -4.40 -7.47
CA LEU A 21 -2.83 -5.40 -7.53
C LEU A 21 -1.63 -4.99 -6.66
N CYS A 22 -1.23 -3.71 -6.72
CA CYS A 22 -0.18 -3.14 -5.89
C CYS A 22 -0.50 -3.28 -4.39
N ARG A 23 -1.76 -3.10 -4.00
CA ARG A 23 -2.21 -3.33 -2.62
C ARG A 23 -2.20 -4.82 -2.26
N ALA A 24 -2.76 -5.68 -3.09
CA ALA A 24 -2.91 -7.10 -2.78
C ALA A 24 -1.58 -7.86 -2.69
N ILE A 25 -0.59 -7.49 -3.51
CA ILE A 25 0.70 -8.19 -3.60
C ILE A 25 1.85 -7.30 -3.10
N GLY A 26 1.88 -6.04 -3.53
CA GLY A 26 3.03 -5.16 -3.28
C GLY A 26 3.26 -4.87 -1.80
N ILE A 27 2.23 -4.48 -1.05
CA ILE A 27 2.37 -4.14 0.38
C ILE A 27 2.80 -5.35 1.22
N PRO A 28 2.21 -6.55 1.06
CA PRO A 28 2.70 -7.73 1.79
C PRO A 28 4.11 -8.14 1.38
N CYS A 29 4.49 -8.03 0.10
CA CYS A 29 5.87 -8.27 -0.32
C CYS A 29 6.85 -7.27 0.31
N LEU A 30 6.47 -5.99 0.46
CA LEU A 30 7.27 -5.01 1.19
C LEU A 30 7.46 -5.40 2.66
N ALA A 31 6.39 -5.85 3.34
CA ALA A 31 6.51 -6.35 4.71
C ALA A 31 7.39 -7.60 4.80
N ALA A 32 7.29 -8.50 3.82
CA ALA A 32 8.14 -9.68 3.74
C ALA A 32 9.63 -9.32 3.60
N GLU A 33 9.94 -8.32 2.76
CA GLU A 33 11.30 -7.81 2.57
C GLU A 33 11.84 -7.20 3.87
N VAL A 34 11.07 -6.34 4.54
CA VAL A 34 11.45 -5.78 5.85
C VAL A 34 11.70 -6.89 6.89
N CYS A 35 10.82 -7.90 6.97
CA CYS A 35 11.04 -9.06 7.83
C CYS A 35 12.32 -9.83 7.45
N SER A 36 12.65 -9.90 6.15
CA SER A 36 13.85 -10.57 5.65
C SER A 36 15.11 -9.83 6.08
N THR A 37 15.13 -8.50 5.94
CA THR A 37 16.20 -7.61 6.42
C THR A 37 16.47 -7.83 7.91
N TYR A 38 15.42 -8.00 8.70
CA TYR A 38 15.51 -8.26 10.14
C TYR A 38 15.64 -9.75 10.51
N LYS A 39 15.90 -10.64 9.54
CA LYS A 39 16.13 -12.09 9.72
C LYS A 39 14.95 -12.87 10.33
N TYR A 40 13.72 -12.37 10.20
CA TYR A 40 12.49 -13.06 10.61
C TYR A 40 11.93 -13.95 9.49
N SER A 41 12.64 -15.04 9.20
CA SER A 41 12.31 -16.00 8.12
C SER A 41 10.85 -16.46 8.09
N THR A 42 10.27 -16.82 9.25
CA THR A 42 8.87 -17.27 9.33
C THR A 42 7.89 -16.17 8.96
N ALA A 43 8.14 -14.93 9.39
CA ALA A 43 7.29 -13.78 9.07
C ALA A 43 7.40 -13.43 7.58
N THR A 44 8.61 -13.46 7.01
CA THR A 44 8.83 -13.29 5.56
C THR A 44 7.99 -14.26 4.73
N GLN A 45 8.06 -15.56 5.05
CA GLN A 45 7.26 -16.57 4.35
C GLN A 45 5.76 -16.36 4.56
N GLY A 46 5.35 -16.01 5.78
CA GLY A 46 3.96 -15.71 6.11
C GLY A 46 3.40 -14.56 5.26
N PHE A 47 4.16 -13.48 5.11
CA PHE A 47 3.75 -12.33 4.29
C PHE A 47 3.73 -12.64 2.78
N LEU A 48 4.72 -13.40 2.27
CA LEU A 48 4.69 -13.86 0.87
C LEU A 48 3.48 -14.76 0.59
N LEU A 49 3.19 -15.69 1.49
CA LEU A 49 2.00 -16.54 1.39
C LEU A 49 0.73 -15.68 1.47
N SER A 50 0.70 -14.66 2.33
CA SER A 50 -0.43 -13.74 2.44
C SER A 50 -0.66 -12.93 1.17
N ALA A 51 0.38 -12.52 0.44
CA ALA A 51 0.25 -11.86 -0.86
C ALA A 51 -0.45 -12.78 -1.87
N VAL A 52 0.02 -14.03 -1.99
CA VAL A 52 -0.56 -15.03 -2.90
C VAL A 52 -2.00 -15.36 -2.51
N ALA A 53 -2.25 -15.60 -1.22
CA ALA A 53 -3.57 -15.89 -0.70
C ALA A 53 -4.54 -14.72 -0.94
N THR A 54 -4.10 -13.48 -0.70
CA THR A 54 -4.90 -12.26 -0.93
C THR A 54 -5.23 -12.10 -2.41
N PHE A 55 -4.26 -12.32 -3.30
CA PHE A 55 -4.49 -12.28 -4.74
C PHE A 55 -5.54 -13.32 -5.18
N ILE A 56 -5.36 -14.59 -4.81
CA ILE A 56 -6.27 -15.68 -5.21
C ILE A 56 -7.67 -15.47 -4.62
N THR A 57 -7.78 -15.13 -3.34
CA THR A 57 -9.07 -14.94 -2.67
C THR A 57 -9.82 -13.75 -3.25
N SER A 58 -9.12 -12.65 -3.55
CA SER A 58 -9.69 -11.44 -4.13
C SER A 58 -10.26 -11.61 -5.54
N LEU A 59 -9.78 -12.62 -6.30
CA LEU A 59 -10.38 -12.97 -7.60
C LEU A 59 -11.75 -13.64 -7.47
N LYS A 60 -12.02 -14.29 -6.33
CA LYS A 60 -13.23 -15.08 -6.10
C LYS A 60 -14.23 -14.43 -5.16
N THR A 61 -13.77 -13.56 -4.26
CA THR A 61 -14.59 -12.99 -3.18
C THR A 61 -15.17 -11.63 -3.54
N ARG A 62 -16.43 -11.40 -3.13
CA ARG A 62 -17.07 -10.09 -3.17
C ARG A 62 -16.42 -9.09 -2.19
N HIS A 63 -15.70 -9.60 -1.19
CA HIS A 63 -15.08 -8.81 -0.11
C HIS A 63 -13.62 -8.44 -0.41
N LYS A 64 -13.21 -8.38 -1.69
CA LYS A 64 -11.80 -8.20 -2.08
C LYS A 64 -11.14 -6.98 -1.43
N GLU A 65 -11.86 -5.86 -1.29
CA GLU A 65 -11.33 -4.63 -0.71
C GLU A 65 -11.12 -4.75 0.81
N GLN A 66 -12.01 -5.47 1.51
CA GLN A 66 -11.90 -5.68 2.96
C GLN A 66 -10.74 -6.61 3.29
N VAL A 67 -10.60 -7.72 2.55
CA VAL A 67 -9.48 -8.66 2.73
C VAL A 67 -8.14 -7.98 2.43
N THR A 68 -8.06 -7.29 1.29
CA THR A 68 -6.86 -6.53 0.91
C THR A 68 -6.52 -5.46 1.95
N GLY A 69 -7.53 -4.73 2.44
CA GLY A 69 -7.35 -3.70 3.47
C GLY A 69 -6.82 -4.26 4.79
N LEU A 70 -7.36 -5.40 5.25
CA LEU A 70 -6.90 -6.06 6.47
C LEU A 70 -5.44 -6.52 6.36
N VAL A 71 -5.11 -7.18 5.25
CA VAL A 71 -3.75 -7.68 5.02
C VAL A 71 -2.76 -6.52 4.95
N ASN A 72 -3.12 -5.43 4.27
CA ASN A 72 -2.28 -4.22 4.23
C ASN A 72 -2.10 -3.59 5.60
N ALA A 73 -3.15 -3.52 6.43
CA ALA A 73 -3.05 -2.98 7.78
C ALA A 73 -2.07 -3.81 8.62
N VAL A 74 -2.17 -5.14 8.56
CA VAL A 74 -1.23 -6.04 9.25
C VAL A 74 0.19 -5.87 8.74
N SER A 75 0.39 -5.77 7.42
CA SER A 75 1.70 -5.54 6.82
C SER A 75 2.33 -4.22 7.27
N VAL A 76 1.57 -3.11 7.25
CA VAL A 76 2.08 -1.80 7.69
C VAL A 76 2.38 -1.80 9.20
N LEU A 77 1.56 -2.45 10.01
CA LEU A 77 1.82 -2.60 11.46
C LEU A 77 3.08 -3.43 11.74
N ALA A 78 3.32 -4.47 10.96
CA ALA A 78 4.53 -5.29 11.10
C ALA A 78 5.79 -4.49 10.71
N ILE A 79 5.75 -3.74 9.61
CA ILE A 79 6.83 -2.83 9.22
C ILE A 79 7.08 -1.84 10.36
N LEU A 80 6.04 -1.14 10.84
CA LEU A 80 6.17 -0.18 11.93
C LEU A 80 6.78 -0.79 13.19
N GLY A 81 6.27 -1.95 13.63
CA GLY A 81 6.73 -2.62 14.85
C GLY A 81 8.21 -2.98 14.77
N LEU A 82 8.63 -3.62 13.66
CA LEU A 82 10.02 -4.03 13.46
C LEU A 82 10.95 -2.81 13.35
N SER A 83 10.54 -1.78 12.63
CA SER A 83 11.35 -0.57 12.44
C SER A 83 11.50 0.24 13.72
N VAL A 84 10.49 0.25 14.61
CA VAL A 84 10.60 0.85 15.94
C VAL A 84 11.59 0.08 16.81
N THR A 85 11.54 -1.26 16.78
CA THR A 85 12.47 -2.08 17.59
C THR A 85 13.92 -1.96 17.14
N ASP A 86 14.14 -1.75 15.84
CA ASP A 86 15.48 -1.65 15.25
C ASP A 86 16.01 -0.20 15.22
N GLY A 87 15.14 0.80 15.40
CA GLY A 87 15.52 2.21 15.34
C GLY A 87 15.65 2.77 13.91
N ASN A 88 15.09 2.07 12.91
CA ASN A 88 15.09 2.53 11.52
C ASN A 88 14.02 3.61 11.28
N TYR A 89 14.40 4.87 11.51
CA TYR A 89 13.50 6.02 11.40
C TYR A 89 12.87 6.18 10.01
N MET A 90 13.54 5.72 8.96
CA MET A 90 13.03 5.83 7.59
C MET A 90 11.85 4.88 7.36
N HIS A 91 11.94 3.62 7.81
CA HIS A 91 10.81 2.69 7.73
C HIS A 91 9.67 3.06 8.70
N VAL A 92 9.97 3.67 9.85
CA VAL A 92 8.96 4.25 10.74
C VAL A 92 8.21 5.39 10.03
N ALA A 93 8.94 6.32 9.40
CA ALA A 93 8.34 7.41 8.63
C ALA A 93 7.48 6.88 7.47
N ALA A 94 7.97 5.87 6.74
CA ALA A 94 7.20 5.22 5.68
C ALA A 94 5.87 4.63 6.20
N SER A 95 5.91 3.97 7.34
CA SER A 95 4.72 3.37 7.96
C SER A 95 3.69 4.41 8.40
N ILE A 96 4.15 5.52 9.00
CA ILE A 96 3.29 6.64 9.36
C ILE A 96 2.65 7.26 8.12
N LEU A 97 3.43 7.47 7.06
CA LEU A 97 2.92 8.01 5.79
C LEU A 97 1.90 7.05 5.14
N PHE A 98 2.11 5.73 5.21
CA PHE A 98 1.12 4.75 4.77
C PHE A 98 -0.20 4.89 5.54
N ILE A 99 -0.15 5.01 6.87
CA ILE A 99 -1.36 5.20 7.70
C ILE A 99 -2.09 6.49 7.32
N ILE A 100 -1.34 7.59 7.17
CA ILE A 100 -1.90 8.89 6.76
C ILE A 100 -2.55 8.78 5.38
N SER A 101 -1.92 8.08 4.42
CA SER A 101 -2.48 7.89 3.07
C SER A 101 -3.85 7.19 3.11
N GLY A 102 -4.03 6.23 4.03
CA GLY A 102 -5.30 5.54 4.24
C GLY A 102 -6.39 6.46 4.79
N LEU A 103 -6.03 7.44 5.63
CA LEU A 103 -6.96 8.42 6.21
C LEU A 103 -7.36 9.52 5.21
N VAL A 104 -6.46 9.94 4.32
CA VAL A 104 -6.74 10.95 3.29
C VAL A 104 -7.80 10.46 2.31
N GLY A 105 -7.74 9.16 1.97
CA GLY A 105 -8.64 8.53 1.01
C GLY A 105 -8.38 8.98 -0.44
N SER A 106 -9.15 8.43 -1.38
CA SER A 106 -8.98 8.67 -2.82
C SER A 106 -10.09 9.52 -3.44
N GLU A 107 -11.18 9.78 -2.72
CA GLU A 107 -12.38 10.44 -3.26
C GLU A 107 -12.53 11.89 -2.79
N GLY A 108 -12.84 12.77 -3.75
CA GLY A 108 -13.08 14.19 -3.54
C GLY A 108 -11.85 15.08 -3.70
N ASP A 109 -12.02 16.36 -3.38
CA ASP A 109 -10.97 17.37 -3.50
C ASP A 109 -10.50 17.86 -2.13
N VAL A 110 -9.20 18.14 -2.03
CA VAL A 110 -8.64 18.83 -0.87
C VAL A 110 -8.88 20.33 -1.06
N LYS A 111 -9.90 20.88 -0.37
CA LYS A 111 -10.33 22.28 -0.50
C LYS A 111 -9.21 23.30 -0.27
N VAL A 112 -8.23 22.98 0.58
CA VAL A 112 -7.10 23.86 0.92
C VAL A 112 -6.12 24.03 -0.25
N ILE A 113 -5.87 22.94 -0.99
CA ILE A 113 -4.82 22.88 -2.02
C ILE A 113 -5.41 22.87 -3.44
N LYS A 114 -6.74 22.89 -3.56
CA LYS A 114 -7.50 22.80 -4.83
C LYS A 114 -7.01 21.65 -5.73
N MET A 115 -6.71 20.51 -5.11
CA MET A 115 -6.18 19.34 -5.79
C MET A 115 -7.02 18.11 -5.47
N ALA A 116 -7.21 17.23 -6.45
CA ALA A 116 -7.88 15.96 -6.26
C ALA A 116 -7.12 15.12 -5.22
N ARG A 117 -7.85 14.53 -4.26
CA ARG A 117 -7.25 13.72 -3.18
C ARG A 117 -6.42 12.56 -3.72
N VAL A 118 -6.83 11.99 -4.85
CA VAL A 118 -6.07 10.96 -5.55
C VAL A 118 -4.65 11.42 -5.90
N ASN A 119 -4.43 12.69 -6.28
CA ASN A 119 -3.09 13.19 -6.59
C ASN A 119 -2.25 13.32 -5.32
N VAL A 120 -2.84 13.83 -4.24
CA VAL A 120 -2.17 13.91 -2.93
C VAL A 120 -1.78 12.52 -2.45
N LEU A 121 -2.67 11.54 -2.57
CA LEU A 121 -2.41 10.15 -2.23
C LEU A 121 -1.23 9.58 -3.03
N HIS A 122 -1.13 9.86 -4.34
CA HIS A 122 0.02 9.43 -5.14
C HIS A 122 1.33 10.09 -4.67
N TYR A 123 1.35 11.39 -4.35
CA TYR A 123 2.55 12.03 -3.82
C TYR A 123 2.98 11.43 -2.48
N VAL A 124 2.03 11.13 -1.59
CA VAL A 124 2.33 10.45 -0.33
C VAL A 124 2.91 9.06 -0.57
N LEU A 125 2.35 8.28 -1.51
CA LEU A 125 2.88 6.96 -1.87
C LEU A 125 4.28 7.02 -2.48
N VAL A 126 4.60 8.06 -3.25
CA VAL A 126 5.97 8.29 -3.75
C VAL A 126 6.93 8.55 -2.58
N ALA A 127 6.53 9.39 -1.61
CA ALA A 127 7.33 9.65 -0.41
C ALA A 127 7.54 8.37 0.43
N VAL A 128 6.49 7.55 0.56
CA VAL A 128 6.58 6.23 1.20
C VAL A 128 7.63 5.35 0.53
N ASN A 129 7.58 5.21 -0.80
CA ASN A 129 8.54 4.40 -1.54
C ASN A 129 9.98 4.91 -1.35
N TYR A 130 10.17 6.23 -1.36
CA TYR A 130 11.46 6.83 -1.08
C TYR A 130 11.98 6.48 0.32
N CYS A 131 11.15 6.62 1.35
CA CYS A 131 11.51 6.27 2.73
C CYS A 131 11.83 4.77 2.88
N ILE A 132 11.07 3.88 2.22
CA ILE A 132 11.33 2.44 2.25
C ILE A 132 12.69 2.12 1.64
N VAL A 133 12.97 2.63 0.44
CA VAL A 133 14.24 2.38 -0.27
C VAL A 133 15.42 2.91 0.53
N TRP A 134 15.30 4.12 1.09
CA TRP A 134 16.35 4.67 1.93
C TRP A 134 16.54 3.88 3.22
N GLY A 135 15.47 3.41 3.85
CA GLY A 135 15.56 2.61 5.06
C GLY A 135 16.27 1.28 4.85
N PHE A 136 16.26 0.71 3.64
CA PHE A 136 17.09 -0.46 3.32
C PHE A 136 18.58 -0.14 3.07
N ALA A 137 18.92 1.12 2.86
CA ALA A 137 20.30 1.56 2.61
C ALA A 137 21.05 1.97 3.90
N GLN A 138 20.38 1.96 5.05
CA GLN A 138 20.96 2.23 6.38
C GLN A 138 21.36 0.92 7.05
#